data_AF-A0A174LLL4-F1
#
_entry.id   AF-A0A174LLL4-F1
#
_cell.length_a   1.000
_cell.length_b   1.000
_cell.length_c   1.000
_cell.angle_alpha   90.00
_cell.angle_beta   90.00
_cell.angle_gamma   90.00
#
_symmetry.space_group_name_H-M   'P 1'
#
loop_
_entity.id
_entity.type
_entity.pdbx_description
1 polymer ?
#
loop_
_entity_poly.entity_id
_entity_poly.type
_entity_poly.pdbx_seq_one_letter_code
_entity_poly.pdbx_strand_id
1 'polypeptide(L)'
;MLIDHIERAEFNAEEMRRGTLVFAKHKTWKEGISGIVYRASAEQITVMYPNSLTNTQNHFFIPVSEVYKNEWEIRYSGDGLRTVQEYKEAADES
;
A
#
# COMPACT_ATOMS: atom_id res chain seq x y z
N MET A 1 34.11 -3.23 5.15
CA MET A 1 32.78 -3.49 5.75
C MET A 1 31.77 -3.16 4.65
N LEU A 2 30.93 -4.12 4.22
CA LEU A 2 30.23 -4.08 2.91
C LEU A 2 28.85 -3.40 2.95
N ILE A 3 28.59 -2.54 3.93
CA ILE A 3 27.37 -1.75 3.96
C ILE A 3 27.78 -0.33 4.34
N ASP A 4 27.92 0.50 3.32
CA ASP A 4 27.77 1.95 3.45
C ASP A 4 26.33 2.22 3.91
N HIS A 5 26.17 3.16 4.83
CA HIS A 5 24.87 3.57 5.31
C HIS A 5 24.08 4.18 4.15
N ILE A 6 23.23 3.39 3.51
CA ILE A 6 22.30 3.85 2.47
C ILE A 6 21.04 4.27 3.21
N GLU A 7 20.67 5.55 3.14
CA GLU A 7 19.32 5.98 3.51
C GLU A 7 18.33 5.20 2.65
N ARG A 8 17.65 4.22 3.25
CA ARG A 8 16.61 3.44 2.60
C ARG A 8 15.28 4.11 2.92
N ALA A 9 14.46 4.28 1.89
CA ALA A 9 13.06 4.58 2.12
C ALA A 9 12.45 3.43 2.93
N GLU A 10 11.73 3.76 3.99
CA GLU A 10 11.09 2.80 4.89
C GLU A 10 9.62 3.19 5.09
N PHE A 11 8.76 2.19 5.29
CA PHE A 11 7.39 2.45 5.70
C PHE A 11 7.34 2.95 7.14
N ASN A 12 6.53 3.98 7.37
CA ASN A 12 6.16 4.40 8.72
C ASN A 12 5.21 3.36 9.35
N ALA A 13 5.75 2.52 10.24
CA ALA A 13 5.00 1.43 10.87
C ALA A 13 3.85 1.90 11.78
N GLU A 14 3.93 3.11 12.34
CA GLU A 14 2.86 3.67 13.18
C GLU A 14 1.62 4.03 12.33
N GLU A 15 1.87 4.59 11.15
CA GLU A 15 0.84 5.02 10.21
C GLU A 15 0.24 3.84 9.43
N MET A 16 1.10 2.92 8.99
CA MET A 16 0.75 1.70 8.27
C MET A 16 0.61 0.49 9.20
N ARG A 17 0.13 0.70 10.42
CA ARG A 17 -0.05 -0.39 11.39
C ARG A 17 -1.07 -1.43 10.92
N ARG A 18 -1.03 -2.61 11.55
CA ARG A 18 -2.03 -3.67 11.32
C ARG A 18 -3.45 -3.11 11.54
N GLY A 19 -4.34 -3.38 10.59
CA GLY A 19 -5.73 -2.91 10.58
C GLY A 19 -5.96 -1.60 9.82
N THR A 20 -4.91 -0.89 9.39
CA THR A 20 -5.04 0.28 8.51
C THR A 20 -5.73 -0.12 7.20
N LEU A 21 -6.73 0.67 6.79
CA LEU A 21 -7.41 0.48 5.51
C LEU A 21 -6.57 1.06 4.38
N VAL A 22 -6.46 0.32 3.29
CA VAL A 22 -5.65 0.70 2.14
C VAL A 22 -6.36 0.35 0.83
N PHE A 23 -6.28 1.27 -0.13
CA PHE A 23 -6.46 1.02 -1.53
C PHE A 23 -5.08 1.03 -2.18
N ALA A 24 -4.75 -0.02 -2.94
CA ALA A 24 -3.48 -0.10 -3.65
C ALA A 24 -3.67 -0.59 -5.08
N LYS A 25 -3.04 0.09 -6.04
CA LYS A 25 -3.01 -0.31 -7.44
C LYS A 25 -1.57 -0.34 -7.94
N HIS A 26 -1.09 -1.53 -8.26
CA HIS A 26 0.19 -1.65 -8.97
C HIS A 26 0.01 -1.25 -10.43
N LYS A 27 1.02 -0.63 -11.05
CA LYS A 27 0.96 -0.16 -12.45
C LYS A 27 0.63 -1.26 -13.47
N THR A 28 0.93 -2.52 -13.18
CA THR A 28 0.61 -3.65 -14.07
C THR A 28 -0.80 -4.20 -13.88
N TRP A 29 -1.53 -3.72 -12.87
CA TRP A 29 -2.88 -4.17 -12.57
C TRP A 29 -3.90 -3.30 -13.27
N LYS A 30 -4.91 -3.95 -13.84
CA LYS A 30 -6.03 -3.27 -14.47
C LYS A 30 -6.82 -2.43 -13.46
N GLU A 31 -7.04 -2.97 -12.26
CA GLU A 31 -7.85 -2.38 -11.20
C GLU A 31 -7.07 -2.36 -9.88
N GLY A 32 -7.36 -1.36 -9.04
CA GLY A 32 -6.81 -1.30 -7.69
C GLY A 32 -7.63 -2.16 -6.74
N ILE A 33 -6.98 -2.63 -5.68
CA ILE A 33 -7.58 -3.53 -4.69
C ILE A 33 -7.59 -2.81 -3.34
N SER A 34 -8.78 -2.76 -2.73
CA SER A 34 -8.93 -2.35 -1.34
C SER A 34 -8.75 -3.53 -0.40
N GLY A 35 -8.05 -3.30 0.71
CA GLY A 35 -7.80 -4.31 1.72
C GLY A 35 -7.40 -3.68 3.04
N ILE A 36 -6.89 -4.52 3.93
CA ILE A 36 -6.42 -4.11 5.25
C ILE A 36 -4.97 -4.54 5.43
N VAL A 37 -4.17 -3.69 6.09
CA VAL A 37 -2.80 -4.07 6.45
C VAL A 37 -2.85 -5.24 7.42
N TYR A 38 -2.34 -6.39 7.00
CA TYR A 38 -2.19 -7.57 7.84
C TYR A 38 -0.89 -7.52 8.63
N ARG A 39 0.19 -7.06 7.98
CA ARG A 39 1.52 -6.87 8.58
C ARG A 39 2.23 -5.71 7.89
N ALA A 40 2.99 -4.94 8.67
CA ALA A 40 3.91 -3.94 8.16
C ALA A 40 5.31 -4.16 8.75
N SER A 41 6.32 -3.96 7.93
CA SER A 41 7.72 -3.76 8.31
C SER A 41 8.26 -2.55 7.56
N ALA A 42 9.47 -2.10 7.91
CA ALA A 42 10.16 -1.03 7.21
C ALA A 42 10.25 -1.27 5.68
N GLU A 43 10.46 -2.52 5.27
CA GLU A 43 10.72 -2.84 3.86
C GLU A 43 9.46 -3.25 3.07
N GLN A 44 8.39 -3.68 3.75
CA GLN A 44 7.23 -4.28 3.07
C GLN A 44 5.93 -4.17 3.88
N ILE A 45 4.83 -3.89 3.17
CA ILE A 45 3.47 -4.07 3.70
C ILE A 45 2.85 -5.32 3.09
N THR A 46 2.17 -6.11 3.91
CA THR A 46 1.30 -7.21 3.47
C THR A 46 -0.15 -6.78 3.63
N VAL A 47 -0.87 -6.73 2.52
CA VAL A 47 -2.29 -6.37 2.48
C VAL A 47 -3.12 -7.63 2.32
N MET A 48 -4.11 -7.78 3.18
CA MET A 48 -5.11 -8.83 3.11
C MET A 48 -6.40 -8.28 2.51
N TYR A 49 -7.00 -9.04 1.59
CA TYR A 49 -8.23 -8.66 0.91
C TYR A 49 -9.12 -9.89 0.67
N PRO A 50 -10.46 -9.72 0.63
CA PRO A 50 -11.37 -10.82 0.40
C PRO A 50 -11.24 -11.35 -1.04
N ASN A 51 -11.30 -12.67 -1.20
CA ASN A 51 -11.53 -13.27 -2.51
C ASN A 51 -13.02 -13.09 -2.88
N SER A 52 -13.30 -12.63 -4.10
CA SER A 52 -14.67 -12.39 -4.56
C SER A 52 -15.46 -13.66 -4.86
N LEU A 53 -14.77 -14.79 -5.08
CA LEU A 53 -15.37 -16.06 -5.51
C LEU A 53 -15.48 -17.10 -4.39
N THR A 54 -14.66 -16.97 -3.35
CA THR A 54 -14.55 -17.94 -2.26
C THR A 54 -14.47 -17.25 -0.92
N ASN A 55 -14.86 -17.92 0.16
CA ASN A 55 -14.71 -17.40 1.54
C ASN A 55 -13.27 -17.52 2.06
N THR A 56 -12.30 -17.14 1.23
CA THR A 56 -10.87 -17.16 1.55
C THR A 56 -10.29 -15.75 1.50
N GLN A 57 -9.24 -15.51 2.26
CA GLN A 57 -8.51 -14.24 2.26
C GLN A 57 -7.24 -14.37 1.42
N ASN A 58 -7.08 -13.48 0.46
CA ASN A 58 -5.89 -13.38 -0.36
C ASN A 58 -4.95 -12.31 0.21
N HIS A 59 -3.68 -12.39 -0.18
CA HIS A 59 -2.66 -11.44 0.25
C HIS A 59 -1.86 -10.96 -0.95
N PHE A 60 -1.48 -9.69 -0.94
CA PHE A 60 -0.45 -9.15 -1.81
C PHE A 60 0.57 -8.35 -1.00
N PHE A 61 1.73 -8.13 -1.61
CA PHE A 61 2.88 -7.50 -0.98
C PHE A 61 3.15 -6.18 -1.69
N ILE A 62 3.46 -5.15 -0.91
CA ILE A 62 3.89 -3.83 -1.39
C ILE A 62 5.30 -3.60 -0.85
N PRO A 63 6.36 -3.81 -1.65
CA PRO A 63 7.73 -3.50 -1.27
C PRO A 63 7.99 -1.99 -1.34
N VAL A 64 8.71 -1.45 -0.35
CA VAL A 64 9.05 -0.01 -0.33
C VAL A 64 9.87 0.42 -1.54
N SER A 65 10.67 -0.50 -2.08
CA SER A 65 11.49 -0.27 -3.28
C SER A 65 10.68 -0.05 -4.55
N GLU A 66 9.47 -0.61 -4.64
CA GLU A 66 8.55 -0.42 -5.77
C GLU A 66 7.73 0.86 -5.59
N VAL A 67 7.37 1.18 -4.34
CA VAL A 67 6.72 2.46 -4.00
C VAL A 67 7.62 3.63 -4.36
N TYR A 68 8.91 3.57 -4.02
CA TYR A 68 9.89 4.60 -4.37
C TYR A 68 10.05 4.80 -5.88
N LYS A 69 9.77 3.75 -6.67
CA LYS A 69 9.80 3.79 -8.15
C LYS A 69 8.46 4.22 -8.76
N ASN A 70 7.51 4.69 -7.95
CA ASN A 70 6.15 5.05 -8.37
C ASN A 70 5.42 3.91 -9.09
N GLU A 71 5.66 2.65 -8.70
CA GLU A 71 4.99 1.50 -9.29
C GLU A 71 3.62 1.24 -8.64
N TRP A 72 3.35 1.88 -7.50
CA TRP A 72 2.14 1.72 -6.73
C TRP A 72 1.44 3.07 -6.53
N GLU A 73 0.15 3.10 -6.83
CA GLU A 73 -0.76 4.11 -6.31
C GLU A 73 -1.33 3.58 -4.98
N ILE A 74 -1.08 4.30 -3.87
CA ILE A 74 -1.50 3.89 -2.53
C ILE A 74 -2.31 5.02 -1.90
N ARG A 75 -3.53 4.70 -1.46
CA ARG A 75 -4.38 5.57 -0.66
C ARG A 75 -4.70 4.84 0.63
N TYR A 76 -4.56 5.47 1.78
CA TYR A 76 -4.77 4.80 3.06
C TYR A 76 -5.40 5.73 4.09
N SER A 77 -5.94 5.12 5.14
CA SER A 77 -6.41 5.85 6.31
C SER A 77 -5.98 5.10 7.58
N GLY A 78 -4.95 5.64 8.23
CA GLY A 78 -4.43 5.12 9.50
C GLY A 78 -5.28 5.49 10.72
N ASP A 79 -6.21 6.44 10.56
CA ASP A 79 -7.11 6.93 11.60
C ASP A 79 -8.49 6.26 11.60
N GLY A 80 -8.70 5.24 10.77
CA GLY A 80 -9.95 4.49 10.70
C GLY A 80 -11.08 5.24 10.01
N LEU A 81 -10.77 5.93 8.92
CA LEU A 81 -11.65 6.77 8.09
C LEU A 81 -12.23 7.99 8.81
N ARG A 82 -11.56 8.46 9.87
CA ARG A 82 -11.99 9.70 10.54
C ARG A 82 -11.70 10.94 9.70
N THR A 83 -10.67 10.86 8.86
CA THR A 83 -10.29 11.89 7.90
C THR A 83 -10.40 11.32 6.50
N VAL A 84 -11.07 12.03 5.60
CA VAL A 84 -11.15 11.69 4.18
C VAL A 84 -10.14 12.54 3.42
N GLN A 85 -9.17 11.90 2.78
CA GLN A 85 -8.29 12.55 1.82
C GLN A 85 -8.86 12.36 0.42
N GLU A 86 -9.28 13.45 -0.22
CA GLU A 86 -9.74 13.44 -1.61
C GLU A 86 -8.54 13.60 -2.55
N TYR A 87 -8.33 12.60 -3.40
CA TYR A 87 -7.33 12.65 -4.46
C TYR A 87 -8.04 13.03 -5.76
N LYS A 88 -7.70 14.20 -6.31
CA LYS A 88 -8.22 14.61 -7.62
C LYS A 88 -7.66 13.66 -8.68
N GLU A 89 -8.54 13.11 -9.50
CA GLU A 89 -8.13 12.39 -10.70
C GLU A 89 -7.29 13.36 -11.54
N ALA A 90 -6.08 12.94 -11.94
CA ALA A 90 -5.29 13.72 -12.88
C ALA A 90 -6.15 13.87 -14.13
N ALA A 91 -6.52 15.11 -14.47
CA ALA A 91 -7.22 15.38 -15.70
C ALA A 91 -6.38 14.79 -16.83
N ASP A 92 -6.97 13.88 -17.59
CA ASP A 92 -6.39 13.32 -18.79
C ASP A 92 -6.15 14.51 -19.74
N GLU A 93 -4.92 15.04 -19.76
CA GLU A 93 -4.49 15.98 -20.79
C GLU A 93 -4.37 15.17 -22.09
N SER A 94 -5.51 15.06 -22.77
CA SER A 94 -5.64 14.57 -24.15
C SER A 94 -4.93 15.48 -25.16
#